data_AF-A0A1Q3C622-F1
#
_entry.id   AF-A0A1Q3C622-F1
#
_cell.length_a   1.000
_cell.length_b   1.000
_cell.length_c   1.000
_cell.angle_alpha   90.00
_cell.angle_beta   90.00
_cell.angle_gamma   90.00
#
_symmetry.space_group_name_H-M   'P 1'
#
loop_
_entity.id
_entity.type
_entity.pdbx_description
1 polymer ?
#
loop_
_entity_poly.entity_id
_entity_poly.type
_entity_poly.pdbx_seq_one_letter_code
_entity_poly.pdbx_strand_id
1 'polypeptide(L)'
;MSSGVELSSSPVVVIKQCESIIRSFLWFGLGDVRRAGKVAWNKVCKPKIEGGLGIKNLRTWNKVAILEQGWDIIQRKNSMWVNWCYQVLLKGKNFWEVRVTSQCSWQWRKILQLREALAHNLVFEIKCSRKKNVLNLHRKCMVVQ
;
A
#
# COMPACT_ATOMS: atom_id res chain seq x y z
N MET A 1 -14.25 30.90 10.16
CA MET A 1 -12.94 30.28 10.47
C MET A 1 -13.13 28.79 10.69
N SER A 2 -13.06 27.98 9.62
CA SER A 2 -12.97 26.51 9.67
C SER A 2 -12.69 26.02 8.25
N SER A 3 -11.46 26.23 7.78
CA SER A 3 -11.02 25.77 6.47
C SER A 3 -9.52 25.48 6.55
N GLY A 4 -9.16 24.51 7.40
CA GLY A 4 -7.75 24.16 7.63
C GLY A 4 -7.47 22.67 7.84
N VAL A 5 -8.48 21.82 8.08
CA VAL A 5 -8.24 20.45 8.56
C VAL A 5 -8.60 19.36 7.53
N GLU A 6 -9.34 19.66 6.47
CA GLU A 6 -9.85 18.60 5.58
C GLU A 6 -8.85 18.09 4.52
N LEU A 7 -7.73 18.78 4.26
CA LEU A 7 -6.73 18.33 3.29
C LEU A 7 -5.75 17.26 3.81
N SER A 8 -5.73 16.97 5.11
CA SER A 8 -4.75 16.05 5.75
C SER A 8 -5.15 14.57 5.72
N SER A 9 -6.39 14.26 5.35
CA SER A 9 -7.00 12.95 5.60
C SER A 9 -6.69 11.87 4.55
N SER A 10 -6.16 12.24 3.38
CA SER A 10 -5.80 11.26 2.35
C SER A 10 -4.35 10.80 2.50
N PRO A 11 -4.07 9.49 2.59
CA PRO A 11 -2.71 8.97 2.71
C PRO A 11 -1.76 9.43 1.61
N VAL A 12 -2.30 9.79 0.44
CA VAL A 12 -1.51 10.32 -0.68
C VAL A 12 -0.87 11.67 -0.35
N VAL A 13 -1.56 12.53 0.41
CA VAL A 13 -1.05 13.84 0.81
C VAL A 13 0.07 13.67 1.82
N VAL A 14 -0.15 12.82 2.82
CA VAL A 14 0.87 12.49 3.84
C VAL A 14 2.11 11.87 3.19
N ILE A 15 1.93 10.92 2.26
CA ILE A 15 3.04 10.32 1.50
C ILE A 15 3.84 11.39 0.76
N LYS A 16 3.17 12.33 0.07
CA LYS A 16 3.86 13.42 -0.63
C LYS A 16 4.64 14.32 0.33
N GLN A 17 4.09 14.63 1.49
CA GLN A 17 4.77 15.43 2.52
C GLN A 17 6.00 14.70 3.06
N CYS A 18 5.86 13.42 3.42
CA CYS A 18 6.99 12.60 3.85
C CYS A 18 8.08 12.50 2.77
N GLU A 19 7.70 12.21 1.51
CA GLU A 19 8.66 12.18 0.40
C GLU A 19 9.34 13.54 0.21
N SER A 20 8.62 14.64 0.36
CA SER A 20 9.19 15.99 0.28
C SER A 20 10.24 16.25 1.37
N ILE A 21 9.95 15.88 2.61
CA ILE A 21 10.89 16.03 3.74
C ILE A 21 12.14 15.20 3.51
N ILE A 22 11.99 13.92 3.16
CA ILE A 22 13.12 13.02 2.92
C ILE A 22 13.99 13.53 1.76
N ARG A 23 13.37 14.01 0.69
CA ARG A 23 14.09 14.57 -0.47
C ARG A 23 14.85 15.83 -0.12
N SER A 24 14.24 16.73 0.64
CA SER A 24 14.86 17.98 1.04
C SER A 24 16.06 17.71 1.93
N PHE A 25 15.91 16.80 2.89
CA PHE A 25 17.00 16.33 3.74
C PHE A 25 18.16 15.75 2.91
N LEU A 26 17.86 14.87 1.94
CA LEU A 26 18.88 14.18 1.13
C LEU A 26 19.74 15.14 0.29
N TRP A 27 19.16 16.24 -0.23
CA TRP A 27 19.85 17.12 -1.18
C TRP A 27 20.30 18.46 -0.59
N PHE A 28 19.60 18.97 0.43
CA PHE A 28 19.77 20.34 0.93
C PHE A 28 19.88 20.42 2.45
N GLY A 29 19.75 19.30 3.17
CA GLY A 29 19.74 19.27 4.63
C GLY A 29 18.45 19.85 5.23
N LEU A 30 18.51 20.27 6.50
CA LEU A 30 17.40 20.88 7.22
C LEU A 30 17.33 22.38 6.88
N GLY A 31 16.41 22.80 6.01
CA GLY A 31 16.12 24.23 5.83
C GLY A 31 15.61 24.67 4.46
N ASP A 32 15.84 23.90 3.38
CA ASP A 32 15.44 24.32 2.03
C ASP A 32 14.59 23.25 1.31
N VAL A 33 13.27 23.38 1.48
CA VAL A 33 12.26 22.45 0.93
C VAL A 33 11.87 22.79 -0.51
N ARG A 34 12.39 23.90 -1.07
CA ARG A 34 11.90 24.48 -2.33
C ARG A 34 12.69 24.06 -3.56
N ARG A 35 13.84 23.40 -3.42
CA ARG A 35 14.67 23.00 -4.55
C ARG A 35 14.40 21.54 -4.95
N ALA A 36 14.38 21.31 -6.26
CA ALA A 36 14.32 19.95 -6.79
C ALA A 36 15.69 19.27 -6.68
N GLY A 37 15.71 18.03 -6.20
CA GLY A 37 16.92 17.21 -6.15
C GLY A 37 17.49 16.89 -7.53
N LYS A 38 18.81 16.65 -7.60
CA LYS A 38 19.53 16.41 -8.87
C LYS A 38 19.17 15.08 -9.54
N VAL A 39 18.65 14.11 -8.79
CA VAL A 39 18.32 12.76 -9.29
C VAL A 39 16.84 12.49 -9.14
N ALA A 40 16.25 11.87 -10.17
CA ALA A 40 14.85 11.44 -10.14
C ALA A 40 14.61 10.46 -8.97
N TRP A 41 13.54 10.67 -8.21
CA TRP A 41 13.25 9.89 -7.00
C TRP A 41 13.07 8.40 -7.24
N ASN A 42 12.50 8.03 -8.38
CA ASN A 42 12.37 6.64 -8.78
C ASN A 42 13.75 5.96 -8.92
N LYS A 43 14.80 6.69 -9.31
CA LYS A 43 16.17 6.16 -9.36
C LYS A 43 16.78 6.07 -7.96
N VAL A 44 16.52 7.05 -7.10
CA VAL A 44 16.94 7.03 -5.69
C VAL A 44 16.36 5.84 -4.93
N CYS A 45 15.10 5.47 -5.22
CA CYS A 45 14.43 4.35 -4.56
C CYS A 45 14.84 2.95 -5.04
N LYS A 46 15.66 2.85 -6.09
CA LYS A 46 16.22 1.57 -6.53
C LYS A 46 17.22 1.04 -5.49
N PRO A 47 17.51 -0.26 -5.44
CA PRO A 47 18.52 -0.86 -4.57
C PRO A 47 19.89 -0.36 -4.91
N LYS A 48 20.79 -0.56 -3.96
CA LYS A 48 22.22 -0.29 -4.13
C LYS A 48 22.83 -1.07 -5.30
N ILE A 49 22.37 -2.30 -5.54
CA ILE A 49 22.84 -3.15 -6.65
C ILE A 49 22.51 -2.51 -8.01
N GLU A 50 21.37 -1.83 -8.13
CA GLU A 50 20.98 -1.11 -9.35
C GLU A 50 21.46 0.35 -9.40
N GLY A 51 22.38 0.73 -8.50
CA GLY A 51 22.92 2.10 -8.42
C GLY A 51 21.98 3.13 -7.76
N GLY A 52 20.93 2.68 -7.07
CA GLY A 52 20.09 3.53 -6.22
C GLY A 52 20.55 3.58 -4.75
N LEU A 53 19.79 4.27 -3.90
CA LEU A 53 20.08 4.41 -2.47
C LEU A 53 19.38 3.36 -1.60
N GLY A 54 18.46 2.58 -2.16
CA GLY A 54 17.64 1.59 -1.46
C GLY A 54 16.54 2.22 -0.59
N ILE A 55 16.22 3.51 -0.80
CA ILE A 55 15.16 4.18 -0.05
C ILE A 55 13.80 3.63 -0.50
N LYS A 56 12.97 3.23 0.46
CA LYS A 56 11.64 2.69 0.19
C LYS A 56 10.74 3.74 -0.46
N ASN A 57 10.20 3.42 -1.64
CA ASN A 57 9.21 4.27 -2.30
C ASN A 57 7.87 4.19 -1.54
N LEU A 58 7.51 5.24 -0.82
CA LEU A 58 6.34 5.26 0.08
C LEU A 58 5.02 5.00 -0.67
N ARG A 59 4.90 5.46 -1.92
CA ARG A 59 3.72 5.16 -2.75
C ARG A 59 3.59 3.68 -3.04
N THR A 60 4.70 3.02 -3.37
CA THR A 60 4.74 1.57 -3.63
C THR A 60 4.42 0.80 -2.35
N TRP A 61 5.04 1.18 -1.23
CA TRP A 61 4.79 0.56 0.07
C TRP A 61 3.34 0.72 0.55
N ASN A 62 2.72 1.87 0.32
CA ASN A 62 1.30 2.05 0.63
C ASN A 62 0.41 1.12 -0.22
N LYS A 63 0.71 0.95 -1.51
CA LYS A 63 -0.01 -0.02 -2.36
C LYS A 63 0.15 -1.45 -1.84
N VAL A 64 1.36 -1.81 -1.41
CA VAL A 64 1.66 -3.12 -0.82
C VAL A 64 0.89 -3.36 0.47
N ALA A 65 0.86 -2.37 1.37
CA ALA A 65 0.10 -2.45 2.62
C ALA A 65 -1.41 -2.62 2.37
N ILE A 66 -1.97 -1.93 1.37
CA ILE A 66 -3.40 -2.09 1.01
C ILE A 66 -3.67 -3.50 0.47
N LEU A 67 -2.78 -4.04 -0.37
CA LEU A 67 -2.89 -5.41 -0.87
C LEU A 67 -2.78 -6.44 0.26
N GLU A 68 -1.89 -6.23 1.23
CA GLU A 68 -1.75 -7.07 2.41
C GLU A 68 -3.02 -7.08 3.27
N GLN A 69 -3.67 -5.93 3.43
CA GLN A 69 -4.97 -5.84 4.09
C GLN A 69 -6.07 -6.62 3.35
N GLY A 70 -6.16 -6.47 2.03
CA GLY A 70 -7.07 -7.28 1.21
C GLY A 70 -6.79 -8.78 1.33
N TRP A 71 -5.52 -9.14 1.43
CA TRP A 71 -5.08 -10.51 1.61
C TRP A 71 -5.46 -11.11 2.96
N ASP A 72 -5.31 -10.35 4.03
CA ASP A 72 -5.71 -10.74 5.38
C ASP A 72 -7.22 -11.04 5.43
N ILE A 73 -8.04 -10.32 4.67
CA ILE A 73 -9.48 -10.59 4.51
C ILE A 73 -9.69 -11.93 3.80
N ILE A 74 -9.02 -12.17 2.67
CA ILE A 74 -9.15 -13.41 1.90
C ILE A 74 -8.76 -14.64 2.73
N GLN A 75 -7.67 -14.52 3.50
CA GLN A 75 -7.21 -15.60 4.38
C GLN A 75 -8.04 -15.78 5.65
N ARG A 76 -9.03 -14.92 5.90
CA ARG A 76 -9.79 -14.88 7.17
C ARG A 76 -8.85 -14.86 8.37
N LYS A 77 -7.80 -14.05 8.30
CA LYS A 77 -6.85 -13.89 9.39
C LYS A 77 -7.60 -13.49 10.65
N ASN A 78 -7.29 -14.14 11.77
CA ASN A 78 -7.94 -13.84 13.04
C ASN A 78 -7.43 -12.49 13.57
N SER A 79 -8.05 -11.40 13.11
CA SER A 79 -7.81 -10.04 13.59
C SER A 79 -9.14 -9.32 13.77
N MET A 80 -9.20 -8.42 14.75
CA MET A 80 -10.40 -7.62 15.01
C MET A 80 -10.84 -6.84 13.77
N TRP A 81 -9.88 -6.27 13.03
CA TRP A 81 -10.17 -5.54 11.80
C TRP A 81 -10.76 -6.42 10.70
N VAL A 82 -10.23 -7.63 10.49
CA VAL A 82 -10.79 -8.58 9.51
C VAL A 82 -12.20 -9.00 9.92
N ASN A 83 -12.40 -9.35 11.19
CA ASN A 83 -13.73 -9.72 11.71
C ASN A 83 -14.74 -8.59 11.52
N TRP A 84 -14.36 -7.35 11.83
CA TRP A 84 -15.21 -6.18 11.59
C TRP A 84 -15.53 -5.99 10.10
N CYS A 85 -14.56 -6.18 9.20
CA CYS A 85 -14.81 -6.13 7.76
C CYS A 85 -15.84 -7.18 7.32
N TYR A 86 -15.79 -8.40 7.87
CA TYR A 86 -16.77 -9.43 7.58
C TYR A 86 -18.18 -9.06 8.07
N GLN A 87 -18.29 -8.52 9.28
CA GLN A 87 -19.58 -8.16 9.88
C GLN A 87 -20.21 -6.92 9.23
N VAL A 88 -19.41 -5.88 8.96
CA VAL A 88 -19.92 -4.56 8.57
C VAL A 88 -19.84 -4.32 7.06
N LEU A 89 -18.74 -4.72 6.41
CA LEU A 89 -18.49 -4.38 5.01
C LEU A 89 -18.94 -5.49 4.05
N LEU A 90 -18.65 -6.74 4.37
CA LEU A 90 -19.02 -7.89 3.54
C LEU A 90 -20.45 -8.35 3.79
N LYS A 91 -20.94 -8.34 5.05
CA LYS A 91 -22.32 -8.72 5.42
C LYS A 91 -22.75 -10.07 4.81
N GLY A 92 -21.86 -11.07 4.89
CA GLY A 92 -22.10 -12.41 4.33
C GLY A 92 -21.83 -12.55 2.83
N LYS A 93 -21.46 -11.48 2.11
CA LYS A 93 -21.09 -11.56 0.69
C LYS A 93 -19.63 -11.97 0.49
N ASN A 94 -19.34 -12.55 -0.66
CA ASN A 94 -17.98 -12.86 -1.07
C ASN A 94 -17.19 -11.58 -1.38
N PHE A 95 -15.93 -11.53 -0.92
CA PHE A 95 -15.03 -10.39 -1.15
C PHE A 95 -14.94 -9.98 -2.64
N TRP A 96 -14.94 -10.96 -3.53
CA TRP A 96 -14.81 -10.75 -4.98
C TRP A 96 -16.07 -10.17 -5.66
N GLU A 97 -17.24 -10.40 -5.06
CA GLU A 97 -18.53 -9.97 -5.62
C GLU A 97 -18.98 -8.59 -5.11
N VAL A 98 -18.31 -8.07 -4.07
CA VAL A 98 -18.66 -6.77 -3.50
C VAL A 98 -18.37 -5.64 -4.50
N ARG A 99 -19.42 -4.84 -4.77
CA ARG A 99 -19.33 -3.66 -5.63
C ARG A 99 -18.62 -2.52 -4.90
N VAL A 100 -17.86 -1.74 -5.65
CA VAL A 100 -17.25 -0.50 -5.17
C VAL A 100 -18.35 0.56 -5.10
N THR A 101 -18.72 1.00 -3.90
CA THR A 101 -19.70 2.07 -3.70
C THR A 101 -19.00 3.39 -3.36
N SER A 102 -19.61 4.52 -3.71
CA SER A 102 -19.10 5.84 -3.30
C SER A 102 -19.20 6.04 -1.79
N GLN A 103 -20.19 5.44 -1.13
CA GLN A 103 -20.46 5.59 0.30
C GLN A 103 -19.51 4.83 1.23
N CYS A 104 -18.59 4.01 0.70
CA CYS A 104 -17.62 3.31 1.56
C CYS A 104 -16.41 4.19 1.91
N SER A 105 -15.69 3.81 2.98
CA SER A 105 -14.47 4.50 3.39
C SER A 105 -13.42 4.47 2.27
N TRP A 106 -12.57 5.50 2.21
CA TRP A 106 -11.49 5.59 1.21
C TRP A 106 -10.62 4.32 1.19
N GLN A 107 -10.30 3.80 2.38
CA GLN A 107 -9.48 2.60 2.53
C GLN A 107 -10.16 1.37 1.93
N TRP A 108 -11.44 1.14 2.23
CA TRP A 108 -12.19 0.01 1.66
C TRP A 108 -12.29 0.11 0.15
N ARG A 109 -12.57 1.31 -0.35
CA ARG A 109 -12.61 1.58 -1.79
C ARG A 109 -11.29 1.20 -2.46
N LYS A 110 -10.15 1.53 -1.83
CA LYS A 110 -8.82 1.20 -2.36
C LYS A 110 -8.52 -0.30 -2.31
N ILE A 111 -8.93 -0.99 -1.26
CA ILE A 111 -8.83 -2.46 -1.18
C ILE A 111 -9.60 -3.11 -2.33
N LEU A 112 -10.86 -2.70 -2.54
CA LEU A 112 -11.68 -3.25 -3.63
C LEU A 112 -11.14 -2.90 -5.02
N GLN A 113 -10.64 -1.67 -5.23
CA GLN A 113 -10.02 -1.26 -6.50
C GLN A 113 -8.75 -2.08 -6.82
N LEU A 114 -8.03 -2.53 -5.80
CA LEU A 114 -6.79 -3.31 -5.97
C LEU A 114 -7.02 -4.82 -5.99
N ARG A 115 -8.27 -5.30 -5.90
CA ARG A 115 -8.60 -6.73 -5.88
C ARG A 115 -8.08 -7.49 -7.10
N GLU A 116 -8.09 -6.90 -8.28
CA GLU A 116 -7.61 -7.55 -9.52
C GLU A 116 -6.10 -7.75 -9.48
N ALA A 117 -5.38 -6.72 -9.04
CA ALA A 117 -3.94 -6.82 -8.80
C ALA A 117 -3.62 -7.84 -7.69
N LEU A 118 -4.49 -7.95 -6.69
CA LEU A 118 -4.37 -8.97 -5.66
C LEU A 118 -4.54 -10.37 -6.25
N ALA A 119 -5.60 -10.61 -7.03
CA ALA A 119 -5.90 -11.87 -7.70
C ALA A 119 -4.73 -12.34 -8.58
N HIS A 120 -4.12 -11.44 -9.34
CA HIS A 120 -2.99 -11.75 -10.20
C HIS A 120 -1.69 -12.09 -9.43
N ASN A 121 -1.59 -11.68 -8.16
CA ASN A 121 -0.45 -11.97 -7.30
C ASN A 121 -0.68 -13.14 -6.32
N LEU A 122 -1.84 -13.81 -6.43
CA LEU A 122 -2.13 -15.03 -5.68
C LEU A 122 -1.30 -16.18 -6.23
N VAL A 123 -0.39 -16.71 -5.41
CA VAL A 123 0.28 -17.97 -5.68
C VAL A 123 -0.26 -19.02 -4.72
N PHE A 124 -0.74 -20.12 -5.27
CA PHE A 124 -1.17 -21.28 -4.50
C PHE A 124 0.05 -22.18 -4.28
N GLU A 125 0.47 -22.35 -3.03
CA GLU A 125 1.43 -23.41 -2.70
C GLU A 125 0.62 -24.70 -2.45
N ILE A 126 0.70 -25.62 -3.42
CA ILE A 126 0.21 -26.98 -3.24
C ILE A 126 1.29 -27.74 -2.47
N LYS A 127 1.30 -27.62 -1.14
CA LYS A 127 1.99 -28.61 -0.31
C LYS A 127 1.06 -29.81 -0.12
N CYS A 128 1.56 -30.99 -0.49
CA CYS A 128 0.89 -32.27 -0.29
C CYS A 128 0.34 -32.30 1.16
N SER A 129 -0.98 -32.42 1.27
CA SER A 129 -1.80 -32.41 2.51
C SER A 129 -2.29 -31.07 3.10
N ARG A 130 -1.81 -29.87 2.73
CA ARG A 130 -2.47 -28.59 3.11
C ARG A 130 -2.30 -27.52 2.02
N LYS A 131 -3.39 -27.21 1.29
CA LYS A 131 -3.44 -26.04 0.40
C LYS A 131 -3.28 -24.77 1.25
N LYS A 132 -2.22 -24.01 1.02
CA LYS A 132 -2.03 -22.68 1.63
C LYS A 132 -1.94 -21.65 0.52
N ASN A 133 -2.68 -20.57 0.71
CA ASN A 133 -2.61 -19.41 -0.15
C ASN A 133 -1.45 -18.55 0.38
N VAL A 134 -0.51 -18.14 -0.47
CA VAL A 134 0.65 -17.31 -0.07
C VAL A 134 0.69 -16.04 -0.92
N LEU A 135 0.71 -14.87 -0.27
CA LEU A 135 0.94 -13.60 -0.96
C LEU A 135 2.44 -13.32 -1.00
N ASN A 136 3.05 -13.52 -2.16
CA ASN A 136 4.47 -13.24 -2.38
C ASN A 136 4.76 -11.75 -2.65
N LEU A 137 4.06 -10.85 -1.94
CA LEU A 137 4.21 -9.41 -2.17
C LEU A 137 5.47 -8.85 -1.49
N HIS A 138 5.80 -9.34 -0.30
CA HIS A 138 6.99 -8.90 0.45
C HIS A 138 8.29 -9.31 -0.25
N ARG A 139 8.34 -10.53 -0.82
CA ARG A 139 9.48 -10.98 -1.64
C ARG A 139 9.53 -10.27 -3.00
N LYS A 140 8.41 -10.10 -3.72
CA LYS A 140 8.42 -9.34 -4.98
C LYS A 140 8.82 -7.88 -4.79
N CYS A 141 8.45 -7.22 -3.70
CA CYS A 141 8.90 -5.83 -3.46
C CYS A 141 10.37 -5.73 -3.02
N MET A 142 10.94 -6.80 -2.44
CA MET A 142 12.39 -6.89 -2.20
C MET A 142 13.20 -7.30 -3.43
N VAL A 143 12.57 -7.92 -4.44
CA VAL A 143 13.23 -8.44 -5.66
C VAL A 143 12.98 -7.57 -6.90
N VAL A 144 11.97 -6.66 -6.86
CA VAL A 144 11.63 -5.71 -7.94
C VAL A 144 11.96 -4.26 -7.55
N GLN A 145 12.49 -4.03 -6.35
CA GLN A 145 13.40 -2.90 -6.18
C GLN A 145 14.71 -3.41 -6.74
#